data_AF-A0A2N5EY56-F1
#
_entry.id   AF-A0A2N5EY56-F1
#
_cell.length_a   1.000
_cell.length_b   1.000
_cell.length_c   1.000
_cell.angle_alpha   90.00
_cell.angle_beta   90.00
_cell.angle_gamma   90.00
#
_symmetry.space_group_name_H-M   'P 1'
#
loop_
_entity.id
_entity.type
_entity.pdbx_description
1 polymer ?
#
loop_
_entity_poly.entity_id
_entity_poly.type
_entity_poly.pdbx_seq_one_letter_code
_entity_poly.pdbx_strand_id
1 'polypeptide(L)'
;MFDALLRMQLGPIVERLAEMETQLEDLYRRAESFCRIGVCQEVDAASNTCKVSHGDLLSPAIRFFNPSAGAQTETRIPSVGEQCLLLNYGGGEGGAQSVALFGLNSSLFPSVSAVASLTRRRYQDGTQSDYDDASHLFNWVNGPTTFSGSREQVDVKVGAASLTMNTQSITLQLGATGVLLDAAGVHLSGPVVDHQGRVISSA
;
A
#
# COMPACT_ATOMS: atom_id res chain seq x y z
N MET A 1 -56.37 20.26 -43.47
CA MET A 1 -57.01 19.22 -42.62
C MET A 1 -56.03 18.10 -42.30
N PHE A 2 -55.32 17.57 -43.31
CA PHE A 2 -54.31 16.50 -43.13
C PHE A 2 -53.14 16.90 -42.20
N ASP A 3 -52.57 18.10 -42.35
CA ASP A 3 -51.48 18.58 -41.47
C ASP A 3 -51.88 18.74 -40.01
N ALA A 4 -53.13 19.15 -39.76
CA ALA A 4 -53.65 19.26 -38.40
C ALA A 4 -53.79 17.86 -37.75
N LEU A 5 -54.21 16.88 -38.55
CA LEU A 5 -54.35 15.49 -38.13
C LEU A 5 -52.96 14.84 -37.90
N LEU A 6 -51.99 15.13 -38.76
CA LEU A 6 -50.58 14.73 -38.59
C LEU A 6 -49.95 15.32 -37.32
N ARG A 7 -50.10 16.62 -37.07
CA ARG A 7 -49.60 17.25 -35.83
C ARG A 7 -50.26 16.69 -34.58
N MET A 8 -51.57 16.44 -34.62
CA MET A 8 -52.30 15.87 -33.49
C MET A 8 -51.83 14.45 -33.15
N GLN A 9 -51.44 13.65 -34.16
CA GLN A 9 -50.96 12.28 -33.97
C GLN A 9 -49.46 12.21 -33.65
N LEU A 10 -48.63 13.06 -34.27
CA LEU A 10 -47.17 13.05 -34.10
C LEU A 10 -46.69 13.88 -32.91
N GLY A 11 -47.44 14.88 -32.46
CA GLY A 11 -47.08 15.75 -31.33
C GLY A 11 -46.69 14.97 -30.06
N PRO A 12 -47.53 14.04 -29.56
CA PRO A 12 -47.19 13.24 -28.39
C PRO A 12 -45.95 12.36 -28.57
N ILE A 13 -45.70 11.88 -29.81
CA ILE A 13 -44.52 11.07 -30.12
C ILE A 13 -43.25 11.94 -30.07
N VAL A 14 -43.30 13.16 -30.62
CA VAL A 14 -42.18 14.11 -30.60
C VAL A 14 -41.84 14.53 -29.17
N GLU A 15 -42.86 14.84 -28.35
CA GLU A 15 -42.66 15.13 -26.92
C GLU A 15 -42.01 13.95 -26.21
N ARG A 16 -42.48 12.72 -26.47
CA ARG A 16 -41.90 11.53 -25.86
C ARG A 16 -40.47 11.25 -26.30
N LEU A 17 -40.14 11.51 -27.56
CA LEU A 17 -38.76 11.40 -28.07
C LEU A 17 -37.84 12.43 -27.41
N ALA A 18 -38.26 13.68 -27.27
CA ALA A 18 -37.49 14.71 -26.58
C ALA A 18 -37.26 14.39 -25.09
N GLU A 19 -38.26 13.82 -24.42
CA GLU A 19 -38.11 13.31 -23.05
C GLU A 19 -37.09 12.16 -22.98
N MET A 20 -37.16 11.21 -23.93
CA MET A 20 -36.22 10.09 -24.00
C MET A 20 -34.79 10.56 -24.28
N GLU A 21 -34.61 11.55 -25.16
CA GLU A 21 -33.30 12.18 -25.43
C GLU A 21 -32.72 12.80 -24.15
N THR A 22 -33.53 13.58 -23.42
CA THR A 22 -33.12 14.18 -22.15
C THR A 22 -32.72 13.11 -21.11
N GLN A 23 -33.48 12.02 -21.03
CA GLN A 23 -33.16 10.90 -20.13
C GLN A 23 -31.87 10.19 -20.51
N LEU A 24 -31.62 10.01 -21.81
CA LEU A 24 -30.38 9.39 -22.30
C LEU A 24 -29.17 10.26 -21.99
N GLU A 25 -29.24 11.56 -22.21
CA GLU A 25 -28.16 12.49 -21.88
C GLU A 25 -27.82 12.48 -20.38
N ASP A 26 -28.84 12.46 -19.51
CA ASP A 26 -28.62 12.34 -18.07
C ASP A 26 -27.97 11.00 -17.70
N LEU A 27 -28.40 9.89 -18.31
CA LEU A 27 -27.77 8.58 -18.10
C LEU A 27 -26.30 8.57 -18.53
N TYR A 28 -25.96 9.16 -19.68
CA TYR A 28 -24.56 9.28 -20.12
C TYR A 28 -23.73 10.09 -19.13
N ARG A 29 -24.23 11.24 -18.69
CA ARG A 29 -23.54 12.10 -17.72
C ARG A 29 -23.30 11.39 -16.38
N ARG A 30 -24.27 10.60 -15.91
CA ARG A 30 -24.12 9.77 -14.69
C ARG A 30 -23.14 8.62 -14.89
N ALA A 31 -23.17 7.96 -16.04
CA ALA A 31 -22.24 6.88 -16.38
C ALA A 31 -20.79 7.38 -16.41
N GLU A 32 -20.53 8.53 -17.02
CA GLU A 32 -19.22 9.20 -17.02
C GLU A 32 -18.79 9.68 -15.62
N SER A 33 -19.75 9.85 -14.70
CA SER A 33 -19.50 10.25 -13.32
C SER A 33 -19.25 9.08 -12.38
N PHE A 34 -19.51 7.85 -12.81
CA PHE A 34 -19.48 6.68 -11.96
C PHE A 34 -18.06 6.32 -11.48
N CYS A 35 -17.06 6.45 -12.35
CA CYS A 35 -15.70 6.02 -12.08
C CYS A 35 -14.69 6.94 -12.77
N ARG A 36 -13.81 7.59 -12.00
CA ARG A 36 -12.87 8.60 -12.51
C ARG A 36 -11.51 8.47 -11.83
N ILE A 37 -10.44 8.82 -12.54
CA ILE A 37 -9.12 8.96 -11.92
C ILE A 37 -9.04 10.33 -11.23
N GLY A 38 -8.70 10.34 -9.95
CA GLY A 38 -8.54 11.56 -9.17
C GLY A 38 -7.17 11.64 -8.48
N VAL A 39 -6.91 12.79 -7.86
CA VAL A 39 -5.69 13.07 -7.09
C VAL A 39 -6.08 13.58 -5.71
N CYS A 40 -5.47 13.02 -4.65
CA CYS A 40 -5.68 13.51 -3.28
C CYS A 40 -5.18 14.95 -3.13
N GLN A 41 -6.04 15.85 -2.65
CA GLN A 41 -5.67 17.24 -2.34
C GLN A 41 -5.57 17.48 -0.84
N GLU A 42 -6.44 16.84 -0.06
CA GLU A 42 -6.46 16.93 1.39
C GLU A 42 -6.75 15.56 2.00
N VAL A 43 -6.14 15.28 3.15
CA VAL A 43 -6.38 14.04 3.91
C VAL A 43 -6.56 14.37 5.39
N ASP A 44 -7.60 13.81 6.00
CA ASP A 44 -7.82 13.83 7.44
C ASP A 44 -7.76 12.39 7.97
N ALA A 45 -6.64 12.09 8.63
CA ALA A 45 -6.39 10.78 9.20
C ALA A 45 -7.32 10.46 10.38
N ALA A 46 -7.73 11.45 11.17
CA ALA A 46 -8.57 11.23 12.34
C ALA A 46 -9.98 10.78 11.94
N SER A 47 -10.53 11.43 10.91
CA SER A 47 -11.84 11.05 10.38
C SER A 47 -11.79 9.95 9.32
N ASN A 48 -10.60 9.49 8.87
CA ASN A 48 -10.43 8.59 7.71
C ASN A 48 -11.19 9.11 6.47
N THR A 49 -10.99 10.39 6.17
CA THR A 49 -11.55 11.03 4.97
C THR A 49 -10.47 11.74 4.17
N CYS A 50 -10.78 12.01 2.90
CA CYS A 50 -9.93 12.79 2.00
C CYS A 50 -10.80 13.66 1.07
N LYS A 51 -10.17 14.64 0.43
CA LYS A 51 -10.75 15.34 -0.73
C LYS A 51 -9.91 15.03 -1.95
N VAL A 52 -10.60 14.73 -3.05
CA VAL A 52 -10.01 14.28 -4.30
C VAL A 52 -10.40 15.24 -5.41
N SER A 53 -9.43 15.72 -6.18
CA SER A 53 -9.67 16.51 -7.39
C SER A 53 -9.76 15.62 -8.63
N HIS A 54 -10.64 15.98 -9.56
CA HIS A 54 -10.70 15.44 -10.92
C HIS A 54 -11.13 16.53 -11.90
N GLY A 55 -10.27 16.84 -12.88
CA GLY A 55 -10.45 18.06 -13.70
C GLY A 55 -10.47 19.30 -12.81
N ASP A 56 -11.46 20.17 -13.00
CA ASP A 56 -11.66 21.38 -12.20
C ASP A 56 -12.51 21.16 -10.94
N LEU A 57 -12.96 19.92 -10.68
CA LEU A 57 -13.82 19.59 -9.56
C LEU A 57 -13.01 19.09 -8.36
N LEU A 58 -13.47 19.47 -7.17
CA LEU A 58 -12.98 18.94 -5.89
C LEU A 58 -14.13 18.25 -5.16
N SER A 59 -13.90 17.02 -4.70
CA SER A 59 -14.90 16.29 -3.91
C SER A 59 -15.12 16.96 -2.54
N PRO A 60 -16.29 16.74 -1.90
CA PRO A 60 -16.40 16.92 -0.46
C PRO A 60 -15.49 15.92 0.28
N ALA A 61 -15.48 15.99 1.61
CA ALA A 61 -14.79 14.99 2.43
C ALA A 61 -15.45 13.61 2.25
N ILE A 62 -14.72 12.68 1.65
CA ILE A 62 -15.17 11.32 1.34
C ILE A 62 -14.27 10.28 1.99
N ARG A 63 -14.80 9.08 2.21
CA ARG A 63 -14.03 7.95 2.74
C ARG A 63 -13.06 7.41 1.68
N PHE A 64 -11.99 6.78 2.14
CA PHE A 64 -11.06 6.06 1.30
C PHE A 64 -10.92 4.59 1.73
N PHE A 65 -10.51 3.74 0.79
CA PHE A 65 -10.26 2.33 1.07
C PHE A 65 -8.95 2.14 1.83
N ASN A 66 -9.01 1.24 2.80
CA ASN A 66 -7.86 0.63 3.44
C ASN A 66 -7.69 -0.81 2.92
N PRO A 67 -6.50 -1.43 3.02
CA PRO A 67 -6.29 -2.81 2.55
C PRO A 67 -7.24 -3.83 3.21
N SER A 68 -7.60 -3.60 4.48
CA SER A 68 -8.62 -4.38 5.19
C SER A 68 -9.29 -3.54 6.27
N ALA A 69 -10.57 -3.78 6.54
CA ALA A 69 -11.38 -3.01 7.51
C ALA A 69 -12.39 -3.90 8.27
N GLY A 70 -12.00 -5.13 8.60
CA GLY A 70 -12.80 -6.09 9.38
C GLY A 70 -12.21 -6.34 10.77
N ALA A 71 -12.40 -7.55 11.31
CA ALA A 71 -11.76 -7.99 12.56
C ALA A 71 -10.22 -8.05 12.45
N GLN A 72 -9.72 -8.41 11.26
CA GLN A 72 -8.37 -8.10 10.83
C GLN A 72 -8.42 -6.78 10.06
N THR A 73 -7.58 -5.83 10.42
CA THR A 73 -7.62 -4.47 9.89
C THR A 73 -6.22 -3.93 9.65
N GLU A 74 -6.08 -3.13 8.61
CA GLU A 74 -4.85 -2.46 8.24
C GLU A 74 -5.19 -1.03 7.85
N THR A 75 -4.42 -0.06 8.34
CA THR A 75 -4.64 1.36 8.00
C THR A 75 -3.44 1.90 7.24
N ARG A 76 -3.69 2.46 6.06
CA ARG A 76 -2.72 3.22 5.28
C ARG A 76 -3.36 4.53 4.84
N ILE A 77 -2.97 5.61 5.51
CA ILE A 77 -3.44 6.95 5.18
C ILE A 77 -2.82 7.36 3.82
N PRO A 78 -3.63 7.79 2.83
CA PRO A 78 -3.13 8.23 1.55
C PRO A 78 -2.33 9.53 1.69
N SER A 79 -1.39 9.76 0.79
CA SER A 79 -0.63 11.02 0.73
C SER A 79 -1.30 12.04 -0.17
N VAL A 80 -1.10 13.33 0.09
CA VAL A 80 -1.47 14.40 -0.86
C VAL A 80 -0.68 14.20 -2.16
N GLY A 81 -1.36 14.34 -3.29
CA GLY A 81 -0.83 14.04 -4.63
C GLY A 81 -0.96 12.56 -5.05
N GLU A 82 -1.37 11.66 -4.16
CA GLU A 82 -1.56 10.25 -4.50
C GLU A 82 -2.75 10.09 -5.44
N GLN A 83 -2.59 9.31 -6.51
CA GLN A 83 -3.66 9.05 -7.46
C GLN A 83 -4.58 7.94 -6.95
N CYS A 84 -5.87 8.09 -7.24
CA CYS A 84 -6.91 7.14 -6.87
C CYS A 84 -7.94 6.94 -7.97
N LEU A 85 -8.67 5.84 -7.86
CA LEU A 85 -9.96 5.68 -8.50
C LEU A 85 -11.04 6.27 -7.59
N LEU A 86 -11.76 7.27 -8.08
CA LEU A 86 -12.92 7.86 -7.43
C LEU A 86 -14.18 7.12 -7.92
N LEU A 87 -14.87 6.45 -7.00
CA LEU A 87 -16.05 5.65 -7.28
C LEU A 87 -17.29 6.37 -6.73
N ASN A 88 -18.17 6.82 -7.61
CA ASN A 88 -19.45 7.42 -7.26
C ASN A 88 -20.55 6.35 -7.31
N TYR A 89 -20.82 5.74 -6.16
CA TYR A 89 -21.81 4.68 -6.05
C TYR A 89 -23.25 5.20 -6.00
N GLY A 90 -23.44 6.51 -5.77
CA GLY A 90 -24.75 7.14 -5.76
C GLY A 90 -25.28 7.50 -7.15
N GLY A 91 -24.40 7.58 -8.15
CA GLY A 91 -24.75 7.91 -9.53
C GLY A 91 -25.29 9.33 -9.73
N GLY A 92 -25.36 10.15 -8.67
CA GLY A 92 -25.73 11.57 -8.74
C GLY A 92 -24.52 12.47 -9.04
N GLU A 93 -24.76 13.75 -9.25
CA GLU A 93 -23.68 14.73 -9.52
C GLU A 93 -22.89 15.11 -8.27
N GLY A 94 -23.50 14.92 -7.10
CA GLY A 94 -22.88 15.23 -5.81
C GLY A 94 -21.80 14.21 -5.47
N GLY A 95 -20.55 14.65 -5.41
CA GLY A 95 -19.41 13.82 -4.97
C GLY A 95 -19.50 13.29 -3.53
N ALA A 96 -20.56 13.63 -2.79
CA ALA A 96 -20.81 13.16 -1.41
C ALA A 96 -21.05 11.63 -1.33
N GLN A 97 -21.56 11.02 -2.40
CA GLN A 97 -21.74 9.56 -2.50
C GLN A 97 -20.57 8.92 -3.25
N SER A 98 -19.35 9.38 -2.97
CA SER A 98 -18.13 8.85 -3.56
C SER A 98 -17.20 8.26 -2.50
N VAL A 99 -16.35 7.34 -2.94
CA VAL A 99 -15.25 6.76 -2.16
C VAL A 99 -13.99 6.71 -3.01
N ALA A 100 -12.82 6.83 -2.38
CA ALA A 100 -11.54 6.86 -3.07
C ALA A 100 -10.73 5.58 -2.84
N LEU A 101 -10.37 4.88 -3.92
CA LEU A 101 -9.47 3.73 -3.90
C LEU A 101 -8.08 4.15 -4.38
N PHE A 102 -7.14 4.31 -3.44
CA PHE A 102 -5.76 4.71 -3.71
C PHE A 102 -4.88 3.54 -4.19
N GLY A 103 -3.73 3.88 -4.75
CA GLY A 103 -2.70 2.90 -5.17
C GLY A 103 -2.36 2.92 -6.66
N LEU A 104 -2.82 3.93 -7.42
CA LEU A 104 -2.36 4.10 -8.80
C LEU A 104 -0.98 4.75 -8.81
N ASN A 105 0.00 4.09 -9.43
CA ASN A 105 1.33 4.67 -9.61
C ASN A 105 1.27 5.86 -10.57
N SER A 106 2.02 6.91 -10.23
CA SER A 106 2.11 8.14 -11.01
C SER A 106 3.56 8.59 -11.15
N SER A 107 3.80 9.67 -11.90
CA SER A 107 5.13 10.30 -11.96
C SER A 107 5.60 10.82 -10.60
N LEU A 108 4.67 11.25 -9.73
CA LEU A 108 4.97 11.71 -8.38
C LEU A 108 5.22 10.53 -7.42
N PHE A 109 4.48 9.42 -7.59
CA PHE A 109 4.60 8.21 -6.78
C PHE A 109 4.79 6.97 -7.65
N PRO A 110 6.00 6.76 -8.20
CA PRO A 110 6.29 5.62 -9.07
C PRO A 110 6.31 4.29 -8.31
N SER A 111 6.31 3.18 -9.04
CA SER A 111 6.51 1.86 -8.43
C SER A 111 7.86 1.77 -7.73
N VAL A 112 7.90 1.08 -6.59
CA VAL A 112 9.12 0.87 -5.79
C VAL A 112 9.95 -0.35 -6.23
N SER A 113 9.42 -1.16 -7.16
CA SER A 113 10.09 -2.32 -7.74
C SER A 113 9.57 -2.59 -9.16
N ALA A 114 10.43 -3.14 -10.01
CA ALA A 114 10.07 -3.72 -11.31
C ALA A 114 10.36 -5.24 -11.37
N VAL A 115 10.76 -5.84 -10.24
CA VAL A 115 11.09 -7.27 -10.13
C VAL A 115 9.81 -8.05 -9.83
N ALA A 116 9.45 -8.98 -10.72
CA ALA A 116 8.18 -9.70 -10.66
C ALA A 116 8.03 -10.61 -9.42
N SER A 117 9.13 -11.18 -8.95
CA SER A 117 9.18 -12.06 -7.77
C SER A 117 9.16 -11.32 -6.43
N LEU A 118 9.36 -10.00 -6.46
CA LEU A 118 9.59 -9.19 -5.27
C LEU A 118 8.31 -8.46 -4.84
N THR A 119 7.82 -8.82 -3.65
CA THR A 119 6.85 -8.01 -2.92
C THR A 119 7.60 -7.06 -1.99
N ARG A 120 7.41 -5.75 -2.16
CA ARG A 120 8.10 -4.70 -1.38
C ARG A 120 7.12 -3.69 -0.81
N ARG A 121 7.32 -3.35 0.47
CA ARG A 121 6.72 -2.19 1.14
C ARG A 121 7.83 -1.23 1.56
N ARG A 122 7.75 0.02 1.11
CA ARG A 122 8.66 1.10 1.50
C ARG A 122 7.90 2.19 2.25
N TYR A 123 8.41 2.59 3.41
CA TYR A 123 7.87 3.64 4.26
C TYR A 123 8.52 4.99 3.92
N GLN A 124 7.93 6.11 4.39
CA GLN A 124 8.40 7.47 4.07
C GLN A 124 9.80 7.77 4.64
N ASP A 125 10.16 7.15 5.75
CA ASP A 125 11.48 7.25 6.39
C ASP A 125 12.56 6.40 5.69
N GLY A 126 12.19 5.68 4.63
CA GLY A 126 13.08 4.76 3.92
C GLY A 126 13.13 3.34 4.50
N THR A 127 12.42 3.07 5.60
CA THR A 127 12.25 1.70 6.12
C THR A 127 11.62 0.82 5.04
N GLN A 128 11.99 -0.46 4.99
CA GLN A 128 11.56 -1.37 3.95
C GLN A 128 11.31 -2.78 4.47
N SER A 129 10.30 -3.45 3.92
CA SER A 129 9.99 -4.87 4.11
C SER A 129 9.79 -5.52 2.75
N ASP A 130 10.59 -6.55 2.48
CA ASP A 130 10.70 -7.22 1.19
C ASP A 130 10.57 -8.73 1.36
N TYR A 131 9.89 -9.37 0.42
CA TYR A 131 9.98 -10.80 0.22
C TYR A 131 10.13 -11.11 -1.27
N ASP A 132 11.20 -11.80 -1.63
CA ASP A 132 11.48 -12.26 -2.99
C ASP A 132 11.25 -13.77 -3.08
N ASP A 133 10.24 -14.18 -3.87
CA ASP A 133 9.89 -15.59 -4.00
C ASP A 133 10.94 -16.42 -4.76
N ALA A 134 11.76 -15.79 -5.60
CA ALA A 134 12.77 -16.44 -6.42
C ALA A 134 14.00 -16.83 -5.59
N SER A 135 14.44 -15.94 -4.69
CA SER A 135 15.55 -16.19 -3.77
C SER A 135 15.12 -16.75 -2.42
N HIS A 136 13.81 -16.82 -2.15
CA HIS A 136 13.24 -17.21 -0.86
C HIS A 136 13.79 -16.36 0.30
N LEU A 137 13.99 -15.06 0.03
CA LEU A 137 14.65 -14.15 0.95
C LEU A 137 13.67 -13.09 1.45
N PHE A 138 13.48 -13.05 2.76
CA PHE A 138 12.84 -11.95 3.45
C PHE A 138 13.88 -10.94 3.91
N ASN A 139 13.72 -9.66 3.58
CA ASN A 139 14.56 -8.58 4.08
C ASN A 139 13.73 -7.51 4.77
N TRP A 140 14.20 -7.06 5.92
CA TRP A 140 13.71 -5.86 6.58
C TRP A 140 14.87 -4.92 6.88
N VAL A 141 14.73 -3.66 6.48
CA VAL A 141 15.78 -2.65 6.60
C VAL A 141 15.19 -1.40 7.24
N ASN A 142 15.76 -0.98 8.37
CA ASN A 142 15.42 0.26 9.06
C ASN A 142 16.73 0.97 9.45
N GLY A 143 17.24 1.79 8.53
CA GLY A 143 18.52 2.48 8.69
C GLY A 143 19.67 1.49 8.97
N PRO A 144 20.36 1.59 10.13
CA PRO A 144 21.47 0.69 10.48
C PRO A 144 21.02 -0.68 10.99
N THR A 145 19.72 -0.89 11.20
CA THR A 145 19.17 -2.15 11.69
C THR A 145 18.61 -2.95 10.52
N THR A 146 19.05 -4.20 10.38
CA THR A 146 18.60 -5.08 9.29
C THR A 146 18.27 -6.47 9.80
N PHE A 147 17.26 -7.09 9.21
CA PHE A 147 16.98 -8.51 9.31
C PHE A 147 16.96 -9.10 7.90
N SER A 148 17.61 -10.23 7.70
CA SER A 148 17.60 -10.99 6.45
C SER A 148 17.38 -12.46 6.79
N GLY A 149 16.37 -13.10 6.19
CA GLY A 149 16.01 -14.48 6.45
C GLY A 149 15.79 -15.23 5.15
N SER A 150 16.60 -16.26 4.93
CA SER A 150 16.45 -17.25 3.85
C SER A 150 16.01 -18.59 4.43
N ARG A 151 15.94 -19.64 3.60
CA ARG A 151 15.64 -21.00 4.07
C ARG A 151 16.81 -21.65 4.81
N GLU A 152 18.03 -21.18 4.58
CA GLU A 152 19.27 -21.77 5.08
C GLU A 152 19.94 -20.93 6.18
N GLN A 153 19.65 -19.63 6.23
CA GLN A 153 20.34 -18.67 7.07
C GLN A 153 19.46 -17.50 7.51
N VAL A 154 19.67 -17.04 8.74
CA VAL A 154 19.11 -15.80 9.29
C VAL A 154 20.24 -14.89 9.75
N ASP A 155 20.15 -13.61 9.38
CA ASP A 155 21.07 -12.55 9.74
C ASP A 155 20.32 -11.38 10.38
N VAL A 156 20.82 -10.91 11.52
CA VAL A 156 20.34 -9.70 12.20
C VAL A 156 21.52 -8.79 12.43
N LYS A 157 21.38 -7.50 12.11
CA LYS A 157 22.43 -6.50 12.33
C LYS A 157 21.88 -5.24 12.96
N VAL A 158 22.67 -4.62 13.83
CA VAL A 158 22.47 -3.27 14.36
C VAL A 158 23.81 -2.56 14.31
N GLY A 159 24.04 -1.78 13.25
CA GLY A 159 25.34 -1.16 13.01
C GLY A 159 26.45 -2.20 12.90
N ALA A 160 27.41 -2.19 13.84
CA ALA A 160 28.53 -3.13 13.87
C ALA A 160 28.23 -4.45 14.60
N ALA A 161 27.10 -4.56 15.30
CA ALA A 161 26.68 -5.79 15.96
C ALA A 161 25.95 -6.70 14.97
N SER A 162 26.22 -8.00 15.01
CA SER A 162 25.54 -8.98 14.17
C SER A 162 25.26 -10.31 14.89
N LEU A 163 24.15 -10.93 14.51
CA LEU A 163 23.82 -12.32 14.77
C LEU A 163 23.63 -13.02 13.42
N THR A 164 24.34 -14.12 13.19
CA THR A 164 24.16 -14.97 12.02
C THR A 164 23.91 -16.40 12.48
N MET A 165 22.87 -17.03 11.97
CA MET A 165 22.50 -18.40 12.29
C MET A 165 22.26 -19.18 11.01
N ASN A 166 22.86 -20.35 10.89
CA ASN A 166 22.60 -21.32 9.84
C ASN A 166 22.49 -22.72 10.45
N THR A 167 22.38 -23.75 9.60
CA THR A 167 22.20 -25.13 10.06
C THR A 167 23.42 -25.73 10.76
N GLN A 168 24.59 -25.09 10.68
CA GLN A 168 25.84 -25.57 11.27
C GLN A 168 26.27 -24.77 12.50
N SER A 169 25.85 -23.52 12.61
CA SER A 169 26.42 -22.59 13.58
C SER A 169 25.52 -21.41 13.94
N ILE A 170 25.79 -20.82 15.10
CA ILE A 170 25.25 -19.54 15.56
C ILE A 170 26.44 -18.64 15.90
N THR A 171 26.51 -17.46 15.29
CA THR A 171 27.57 -16.48 15.52
C THR A 171 26.99 -15.17 16.02
N LEU A 172 27.46 -14.70 17.17
CA LEU A 172 27.24 -13.37 17.71
C LEU A 172 28.55 -12.57 17.57
N GLN A 173 28.51 -11.38 17.00
CA GLN A 173 29.71 -10.57 16.79
C GLN A 173 29.46 -9.09 17.07
N LEU A 174 30.42 -8.43 17.71
CA LEU A 174 30.55 -6.98 17.83
C LEU A 174 32.01 -6.60 17.59
N GLY A 175 32.33 -6.13 16.39
CA GLY A 175 33.71 -5.84 16.00
C GLY A 175 34.58 -7.10 16.07
N ALA A 176 35.60 -7.11 16.94
CA ALA A 176 36.50 -8.27 17.15
C ALA A 176 36.04 -9.23 18.27
N THR A 177 35.01 -8.87 19.04
CA THR A 177 34.49 -9.70 20.13
C THR A 177 33.29 -10.50 19.64
N GLY A 178 33.24 -11.80 19.94
CA GLY A 178 32.16 -12.64 19.48
C GLY A 178 32.08 -14.00 20.15
N VAL A 179 31.02 -14.71 19.81
CA VAL A 179 30.71 -16.06 20.30
C VAL A 179 30.22 -16.87 19.11
N LEU A 180 30.88 -18.00 18.83
CA LEU A 180 30.48 -18.99 17.84
C LEU A 180 30.03 -20.26 18.57
N LEU A 181 28.83 -20.73 18.30
CA LEU A 181 28.33 -22.03 18.71
C LEU A 181 28.29 -22.92 17.47
N ASP A 182 28.92 -24.08 17.54
CA ASP A 182 28.87 -25.10 16.50
C ASP A 182 28.92 -26.51 17.12
N ALA A 183 29.02 -27.54 16.29
CA ALA A 183 29.10 -28.93 16.75
C ALA A 183 30.36 -29.24 17.60
N ALA A 184 31.41 -28.41 17.53
CA ALA A 184 32.63 -28.57 18.31
C ALA A 184 32.55 -27.89 19.69
N GLY A 185 31.60 -26.98 19.91
CA GLY A 185 31.33 -26.36 21.21
C GLY A 185 31.06 -24.86 21.13
N VAL A 186 31.51 -24.13 22.16
CA VAL A 186 31.38 -22.67 22.27
C VAL A 186 32.76 -22.04 22.14
N HIS A 187 32.95 -21.23 21.10
CA HIS A 187 34.20 -20.52 20.81
C HIS A 187 34.01 -19.04 21.11
N LEU A 188 34.82 -18.51 22.03
CA LEU A 188 34.79 -17.10 22.43
C LEU A 188 35.95 -16.37 21.75
N SER A 189 35.67 -15.23 21.13
CA SER A 189 36.67 -14.35 20.53
C SER A 189 36.59 -12.95 21.15
N GLY A 190 37.73 -12.27 21.25
CA GLY A 190 37.83 -10.92 21.83
C GLY A 190 38.86 -10.82 22.95
N PRO A 191 39.11 -9.59 23.45
CA PRO A 191 40.21 -9.33 24.37
C PRO A 191 39.96 -9.82 25.81
N VAL A 192 38.70 -10.00 26.22
CA VAL A 192 38.33 -10.36 27.59
C VAL A 192 37.14 -11.32 27.59
N VAL A 193 37.24 -12.38 28.39
CA VAL A 193 36.12 -13.22 28.82
C VAL A 193 36.03 -13.10 30.34
N ASP A 194 35.05 -12.35 30.85
CA ASP A 194 34.79 -12.24 32.30
C ASP A 194 33.71 -13.25 32.71
N HIS A 195 34.09 -14.21 33.56
CA HIS A 195 33.25 -15.29 34.04
C HIS A 195 32.98 -15.22 35.55
N GLN A 196 33.39 -14.12 36.21
CA GLN A 196 33.29 -13.90 37.67
C GLN A 196 33.65 -15.14 38.52
N GLY A 197 34.68 -15.88 38.09
CA GLY A 197 35.35 -16.91 38.89
C GLY A 197 34.67 -18.27 38.99
N ARG A 198 33.60 -18.57 38.26
CA ARG A 198 33.06 -19.95 38.19
C ARG A 198 33.66 -20.73 37.04
N VAL A 199 33.93 -22.02 37.25
CA VAL A 199 34.35 -22.95 36.19
C VAL A 199 33.19 -23.13 35.22
N ILE A 200 33.49 -22.97 33.93
CA ILE A 200 32.48 -22.92 32.86
C ILE A 200 32.39 -24.23 32.09
N SER A 201 33.41 -25.09 32.21
CA SER A 201 33.42 -26.48 31.76
C SER A 201 34.54 -27.23 32.45
N SER A 202 34.26 -28.45 32.91
CA SER A 202 35.26 -29.50 33.12
C SER A 202 34.84 -30.65 32.21
N ALA A 203 35.53 -30.83 31.09
CA ALA A 203 35.39 -32.04 30.28
C ALA A 203 35.81 -33.27 31.10
#